data_AF-A0A2D2AXP7-F1
#
_entry.id   AF-A0A2D2AXP7-F1
#
_cell.length_a   1.000
_cell.length_b   1.000
_cell.length_c   1.000
_cell.angle_alpha   90.00
_cell.angle_beta   90.00
_cell.angle_gamma   90.00
#
_symmetry.space_group_name_H-M   'P 1'
#
loop_
_entity.id
_entity.type
_entity.pdbx_description
1 polymer ?
#
loop_
_entity_poly.entity_id
_entity_poly.type
_entity_poly.pdbx_seq_one_letter_code
_entity_poly.pdbx_strand_id
1 'polypeptide(L)'
;MKPISKRNSLEEIDRNVRASIPVGVDARLAEAYFRANRVEHSNAVRERIVYGIVRGIRGSWLLVEVSAWIRIHYDPHSRVTRIDVSRVNTSF
;
A
#
# COMPACT_ATOMS: atom_id res chain seq x y z
N MET A 1 -0.57 8.24 -12.89
CA MET A 1 -0.37 7.34 -11.72
C MET A 1 -0.59 5.91 -12.14
N LYS A 2 0.21 4.95 -11.66
CA LYS A 2 0.00 3.52 -11.98
C LYS A 2 -1.07 2.94 -11.06
N PRO A 3 -2.07 2.19 -11.54
CA PRO A 3 -3.16 1.71 -10.69
C PRO A 3 -2.75 0.52 -9.81
N ILE A 4 -3.42 0.33 -8.67
CA ILE A 4 -3.35 -0.89 -7.85
C ILE A 4 -4.75 -1.42 -7.55
N SER A 5 -4.89 -2.75 -7.56
CA SER A 5 -6.16 -3.45 -7.40
C SER A 5 -5.95 -4.92 -7.04
N LYS A 6 -7.06 -5.63 -6.73
CA LYS A 6 -7.08 -7.07 -6.52
C LYS A 6 -6.57 -7.92 -7.70
N ARG A 7 -6.46 -7.35 -8.90
CA ARG A 7 -5.94 -8.05 -10.09
C ARG A 7 -4.41 -8.08 -10.15
N ASN A 8 -3.74 -7.26 -9.33
CA ASN A 8 -2.29 -7.18 -9.30
C ASN A 8 -1.70 -8.25 -8.38
N SER A 9 -0.51 -8.76 -8.71
CA SER A 9 0.31 -9.55 -7.79
C SER A 9 0.94 -8.64 -6.73
N LEU A 10 1.55 -9.23 -5.70
CA LEU A 10 2.27 -8.47 -4.67
C LEU A 10 3.41 -7.63 -5.28
N GLU A 11 4.16 -8.20 -6.23
CA GLU A 11 5.25 -7.52 -6.92
C GLU A 11 4.76 -6.37 -7.80
N GLU A 12 3.60 -6.53 -8.44
CA GLU A 12 2.97 -5.46 -9.21
C GLU A 12 2.50 -4.33 -8.29
N ILE A 13 1.96 -4.65 -7.11
CA ILE A 13 1.56 -3.66 -6.11
C ILE A 13 2.78 -2.90 -5.59
N ASP A 14 3.85 -3.59 -5.16
CA ASP A 14 5.07 -2.95 -4.68
C ASP A 14 5.67 -2.00 -5.72
N ARG A 15 5.79 -2.47 -6.97
CA ARG A 15 6.27 -1.66 -8.09
C ARG A 15 5.42 -0.42 -8.33
N ASN A 16 4.10 -0.55 -8.32
CA ASN A 16 3.18 0.56 -8.62
C ASN A 16 3.12 1.58 -7.49
N VAL A 17 3.20 1.13 -6.23
CA VAL A 17 3.30 2.00 -5.05
C VAL A 17 4.60 2.80 -5.10
N ARG A 18 5.76 2.15 -5.27
CA ARG A 18 7.07 2.83 -5.33
C ARG A 18 7.17 3.82 -6.50
N ALA A 19 6.56 3.49 -7.64
CA ALA A 19 6.53 4.37 -8.81
C ALA A 19 5.63 5.60 -8.62
N SER A 20 4.56 5.49 -7.82
CA SER A 20 3.59 6.57 -7.63
C SER A 20 3.88 7.41 -6.39
N ILE A 21 4.57 6.84 -5.39
CA ILE A 21 4.92 7.50 -4.13
C ILE A 21 6.41 7.23 -3.85
N PRO A 22 7.34 7.93 -4.53
CA PRO A 22 8.77 7.75 -4.27
C PRO A 22 9.18 8.22 -2.87
N VAL A 23 10.31 7.74 -2.37
CA VAL A 23 10.95 8.30 -1.17
C VAL A 23 11.25 9.79 -1.38
N GLY A 24 11.05 10.61 -0.35
CA GLY A 24 11.26 12.06 -0.37
C GLY A 24 10.05 12.90 -0.78
N VAL A 25 8.98 12.29 -1.30
CA VAL A 25 7.74 13.02 -1.61
C VAL A 25 6.88 13.23 -0.37
N ASP A 26 5.89 14.11 -0.46
CA ASP A 26 4.92 14.35 0.61
C ASP A 26 4.03 13.10 0.82
N ALA A 27 3.89 12.66 2.06
CA ALA A 27 3.08 11.52 2.47
C ALA A 27 1.58 11.70 2.17
N ARG A 28 1.08 12.93 2.01
CA ARG A 28 -0.30 13.20 1.55
C ARG A 28 -0.57 12.63 0.16
N LEU A 29 0.48 12.49 -0.67
CA LEU A 29 0.37 11.83 -1.96
C LEU A 29 -0.01 10.35 -1.80
N ALA A 30 0.41 9.69 -0.71
CA ALA A 30 0.05 8.32 -0.43
C ALA A 30 -1.44 8.17 -0.16
N GLU A 31 -2.01 9.02 0.69
CA GLU A 31 -3.45 9.03 0.94
C GLU A 31 -4.25 9.33 -0.33
N ALA A 32 -3.83 10.33 -1.10
CA ALA A 32 -4.48 10.67 -2.37
C ALA A 32 -4.45 9.50 -3.36
N TYR A 33 -3.30 8.83 -3.45
CA TYR A 33 -3.11 7.66 -4.29
C TYR A 33 -4.00 6.48 -3.85
N PHE A 34 -4.08 6.19 -2.55
CA PHE A 34 -4.95 5.12 -2.03
C PHE A 34 -6.42 5.44 -2.24
N ARG A 35 -6.85 6.69 -2.02
CA ARG A 35 -8.22 7.15 -2.33
C ARG A 35 -8.55 6.98 -3.81
N ALA A 36 -7.66 7.42 -4.70
CA ALA A 36 -7.84 7.30 -6.15
C ALA A 36 -7.99 5.84 -6.61
N ASN A 37 -7.31 4.90 -5.94
CA ASN A 37 -7.38 3.48 -6.23
C ASN A 37 -8.44 2.72 -5.42
N ARG A 38 -9.25 3.41 -4.61
CA ARG A 38 -10.25 2.81 -3.71
C ARG A 38 -9.67 1.74 -2.78
N VAL A 39 -8.45 1.98 -2.31
CA VAL A 39 -7.75 1.11 -1.36
C VAL A 39 -8.20 1.47 0.06
N GLU A 40 -8.48 0.46 0.87
CA GLU A 40 -8.74 0.66 2.31
C GLU A 40 -7.46 1.20 2.95
N HIS A 41 -7.53 2.36 3.62
CA HIS A 41 -6.35 3.03 4.14
C HIS A 41 -6.65 3.81 5.42
N SER A 42 -5.60 4.07 6.20
CA SER A 42 -5.63 4.88 7.40
C SER A 42 -4.30 5.61 7.57
N ASN A 43 -4.33 6.82 8.13
CA ASN A 43 -3.12 7.56 8.48
C ASN A 43 -2.93 7.56 10.00
N ALA A 44 -1.97 6.78 10.48
CA ALA A 44 -1.58 6.74 11.88
C ALA A 44 -0.53 7.82 12.16
N VAL A 45 -1.02 9.04 12.43
CA VAL A 45 -0.19 10.25 12.60
C VAL A 45 0.88 10.07 13.70
N ARG A 46 0.54 9.40 14.81
CA ARG A 46 1.47 9.16 15.92
C ARG A 46 2.65 8.26 15.53
N GLU A 47 2.39 7.27 14.70
CA GLU A 47 3.39 6.32 14.21
C GLU A 47 4.14 6.85 12.98
N ARG A 48 3.60 7.92 12.36
CA ARG A 48 4.02 8.49 11.07
C ARG A 48 4.00 7.45 9.95
N ILE A 49 2.87 6.74 9.85
CA ILE A 49 2.65 5.69 8.87
C ILE A 49 1.29 5.88 8.19
N VAL A 50 1.29 5.87 6.85
CA VAL A 50 0.06 5.67 6.07
C VAL A 50 -0.06 4.18 5.74
N TYR A 51 -1.11 3.57 6.23
CA TYR A 51 -1.47 2.17 6.00
C TYR A 51 -2.39 2.06 4.79
N GLY A 52 -2.18 1.06 3.95
CA GLY A 52 -3.08 0.67 2.85
C GLY A 52 -3.23 -0.84 2.77
N ILE A 53 -4.43 -1.35 2.48
CA ILE A 53 -4.71 -2.77 2.34
C ILE A 53 -5.42 -3.03 1.01
N VAL A 54 -4.80 -3.87 0.17
CA VAL A 54 -5.41 -4.40 -1.05
C VAL A 54 -5.79 -5.84 -0.80
N ARG A 55 -7.09 -6.13 -0.74
CA ARG A 55 -7.62 -7.48 -0.49
C ARG A 55 -7.74 -8.30 -1.77
N GLY A 56 -7.60 -9.62 -1.66
CA GLY A 56 -7.82 -10.58 -2.74
C GLY A 56 -6.87 -10.43 -3.93
N ILE A 57 -5.58 -10.17 -3.68
CA ILE A 57 -4.56 -9.94 -4.73
C ILE A 57 -4.30 -11.20 -5.57
N ARG A 58 -3.84 -11.02 -6.81
CA ARG A 58 -3.54 -12.13 -7.75
C ARG A 58 -2.37 -12.98 -7.25
N GLY A 59 -2.49 -14.30 -7.40
CA GLY A 59 -1.50 -15.28 -6.93
C GLY A 59 -1.92 -16.06 -5.67
N SER A 60 -3.17 -15.90 -5.24
CA SER A 60 -3.85 -16.72 -4.23
C SER A 60 -4.24 -18.09 -4.82
N TRP A 61 -3.95 -19.17 -4.10
CA TRP A 61 -4.60 -20.47 -4.34
C TRP A 61 -6.06 -20.40 -3.88
N LEU A 62 -6.94 -21.14 -4.56
CA LEU A 62 -8.41 -21.11 -4.48
C LEU A 62 -9.06 -21.07 -3.07
N LEU A 63 -8.30 -21.34 -2.01
CA LEU A 63 -8.79 -21.46 -0.62
C LEU A 63 -8.19 -20.44 0.36
N VAL A 64 -7.25 -19.57 -0.05
CA VAL A 64 -6.60 -18.61 0.86
C VAL A 64 -6.78 -17.19 0.33
N GLU A 65 -7.48 -16.33 1.08
CA GLU A 65 -7.52 -14.91 0.76
C GLU A 65 -6.16 -14.30 1.11
N VAL A 66 -5.49 -13.78 0.08
CA VAL A 66 -4.21 -13.11 0.20
C VAL A 66 -4.43 -11.62 0.04
N SER A 67 -3.94 -10.84 1.01
CA SER A 67 -3.96 -9.39 0.98
C SER A 67 -2.55 -8.82 0.87
N ALA A 68 -2.42 -7.65 0.24
CA ALA A 68 -1.20 -6.84 0.32
C ALA A 68 -1.41 -5.74 1.35
N TRP A 69 -0.55 -5.72 2.36
CA TRP A 69 -0.42 -4.60 3.29
C TRP A 69 0.69 -3.67 2.80
N ILE A 70 0.39 -2.39 2.76
CA ILE A 70 1.28 -1.32 2.32
C ILE A 70 1.46 -0.38 3.51
N ARG A 71 2.71 -0.14 3.91
CA ARG A 71 3.07 0.80 4.97
C ARG A 71 4.00 1.85 4.38
N ILE A 72 3.60 3.12 4.48
CA ILE A 72 4.38 4.25 3.99
C ILE A 72 4.78 5.07 5.19
N HIS A 73 6.05 4.94 5.57
CA HIS A 73 6.64 5.67 6.67
C HIS A 73 7.03 7.07 6.21
N TYR A 74 6.84 8.04 7.09
CA TYR A 74 7.24 9.42 6.83
C TYR A 74 7.92 10.08 8.04
N ASP A 75 8.64 11.15 7.78
CA ASP A 75 9.37 11.92 8.80
C ASP A 75 8.50 13.04 9.41
N PRO A 76 8.98 13.80 10.41
CA PRO A 76 8.24 14.94 10.97
C PRO A 76 7.84 16.02 9.97
N HIS A 77 8.49 16.10 8.82
CA HIS A 77 8.17 17.01 7.71
C HIS A 77 7.24 16.37 6.68
N SER A 78 6.61 15.24 7.02
CA SER A 78 5.72 14.48 6.13
C SER A 78 6.40 13.99 4.86
N ARG A 79 7.72 13.81 4.85
CA ARG A 79 8.43 13.22 3.71
C ARG A 79 8.49 11.72 3.86
N VAL A 80 8.11 11.01 2.80
CA VAL A 80 8.19 9.55 2.73
C VAL A 80 9.65 9.12 2.91
N THR A 81 9.91 8.23 3.85
CA THR A 81 11.25 7.71 4.15
C THR A 81 11.41 6.25 3.76
N ARG A 82 10.32 5.48 3.85
CA ARG A 82 10.35 4.03 3.60
C ARG A 82 8.97 3.54 3.18
N ILE A 83 8.98 2.50 2.34
CA ILE A 83 7.79 1.83 1.82
C ILE A 83 7.98 0.34 2.03
N ASP A 84 7.10 -0.26 2.82
CA ASP A 84 7.04 -1.69 3.05
C ASP A 84 5.76 -2.25 2.45
N VAL A 85 5.90 -3.24 1.57
CA VAL A 85 4.79 -3.97 0.98
C VAL A 85 4.94 -5.43 1.35
N SER A 86 3.95 -5.97 2.05
CA SER A 86 4.00 -7.32 2.62
C SER A 86 2.73 -8.09 2.32
N ARG A 87 2.89 -9.39 2.05
CA ARG A 87 1.77 -10.33 1.95
C ARG A 87 1.22 -10.62 3.34
N VAL A 88 -0.11 -10.63 3.47
CA VAL A 88 -0.82 -11.11 4.67
C VAL A 88 -1.82 -12.18 4.21
N ASN A 89 -1.72 -13.35 4.82
CA ASN A 89 -2.66 -14.45 4.59
C ASN A 89 -3.74 -14.37 5.67
N THR A 90 -4.99 -14.30 5.26
CA THR A 90 -6.15 -14.50 6.14
C THR A 90 -6.73 -15.87 5.83
N SER A 91 -6.52 -16.82 6.73
CA SER A 91 -7.20 -18.12 6.69
C SER A 91 -8.63 -17.94 7.19
N PHE A 92 -9.59 -18.52 6.48
CA PHE A 92 -10.96 -18.67 6.97
C PHE A 92 -11.09 -19.90 7.86
#